data_AF-A0A1W9TJB9-F1
#
_entry.id   AF-A0A1W9TJB9-F1
#
_cell.length_a   1.000
_cell.length_b   1.000
_cell.length_c   1.000
_cell.angle_alpha   90.00
_cell.angle_beta   90.00
_cell.angle_gamma   90.00
#
_symmetry.space_group_name_H-M   'P 1'
#
loop_
_entity.id
_entity.type
_entity.pdbx_description
1 polymer ?
#
loop_
_entity_poly.entity_id
_entity_poly.type
_entity_poly.pdbx_seq_one_letter_code
_entity_poly.pdbx_strand_id
1 'polypeptide(L)'
;MKDKRGLYYYPFPENKRVRMYVRKQADIIEFRLWNQDDPKLWKEHGWIPCDAILQATKMHKTGNFKPKQAYDIEIAKALLKDPS
;
A
#
# COMPACT_ATOMS: atom_id res chain seq x y z
N MET A 1 -0.70 7.90 11.40
CA MET A 1 0.22 6.71 11.44
C MET A 1 1.42 6.97 10.52
N LYS A 2 2.59 7.24 11.09
CA LYS A 2 3.77 7.72 10.36
C LYS A 2 5.04 7.19 10.99
N ASP A 3 6.02 6.80 10.18
CA ASP A 3 7.38 6.53 10.64
C ASP A 3 8.43 7.18 9.71
N LYS A 4 9.72 6.83 9.90
CA LYS A 4 10.83 7.36 9.11
C LYS A 4 10.72 7.10 7.60
N ARG A 5 9.94 6.11 7.16
CA ARG A 5 9.73 5.77 5.74
C ARG A 5 8.51 6.49 5.14
N GLY A 6 7.61 7.02 5.97
CA GLY A 6 6.45 7.81 5.53
C GLY A 6 5.16 7.45 6.25
N LEU A 7 4.05 7.87 5.65
CA LEU A 7 2.69 7.51 6.10
C LEU A 7 2.39 6.07 5.70
N TYR A 8 1.73 5.34 6.59
CA TYR A 8 1.37 3.96 6.33
C TYR A 8 0.07 3.55 7.05
N TYR A 9 -0.53 2.47 6.58
CA TYR A 9 -1.58 1.73 7.29
C TYR A 9 -1.25 0.24 7.34
N TYR A 10 -2.00 -0.49 8.16
CA TYR A 10 -1.92 -1.95 8.23
C TYR A 10 -2.95 -2.54 7.27
N PRO A 11 -2.54 -3.08 6.10
CA PRO A 11 -3.48 -3.70 5.16
C PRO A 11 -4.13 -4.96 5.74
N PHE A 12 -3.48 -5.58 6.74
CA PHE A 12 -3.98 -6.71 7.49
C PHE A 12 -4.01 -6.31 8.98
N PRO A 13 -5.16 -5.92 9.54
CA PRO A 13 -5.25 -5.48 10.94
C PRO A 13 -4.72 -6.51 11.94
N GLU A 14 -4.90 -7.80 11.63
CA GLU A 14 -4.40 -8.93 12.42
C GLU A 14 -2.88 -9.15 12.25
N ASN A 15 -2.28 -8.65 11.17
CA ASN A 15 -0.84 -8.78 10.90
C ASN A 15 -0.16 -7.42 10.78
N LYS A 16 0.24 -6.87 11.93
CA LYS A 16 0.97 -5.60 12.04
C LYS A 16 2.43 -5.63 11.54
N ARG A 17 2.91 -6.80 11.09
CA ARG A 17 4.25 -6.92 10.48
C ARG A 17 4.27 -6.43 9.03
N VAL A 18 3.11 -6.41 8.39
CA VAL A 18 2.94 -5.86 7.05
C VAL A 18 2.43 -4.43 7.16
N ARG A 19 3.11 -3.51 6.49
CA ARG A 19 2.71 -2.09 6.39
C ARG A 19 2.57 -1.73 4.93
N MET A 20 1.50 -1.01 4.61
CA MET A 20 1.32 -0.39 3.32
C MET A 20 1.66 1.09 3.46
N TYR A 21 2.78 1.50 2.87
CA TYR A 21 3.15 2.90 2.81
C TYR A 21 2.40 3.59 1.68
N VAL A 22 2.01 4.84 1.94
CA VAL A 22 1.29 5.68 1.00
C VAL A 22 1.98 7.02 0.87
N ARG A 23 2.05 7.53 -0.35
CA ARG A 23 2.49 8.90 -0.61
C ARG A 23 1.71 9.48 -1.77
N LYS A 24 1.59 10.80 -1.79
CA LYS A 24 1.14 11.56 -2.96
C LYS A 24 2.38 12.03 -3.71
N GLN A 25 2.55 11.62 -4.96
CA GLN A 25 3.56 12.16 -5.86
C GLN A 25 2.85 12.83 -7.04
N ALA A 26 3.05 14.14 -7.19
CA ALA A 26 2.22 14.99 -8.06
C ALA A 26 0.72 14.80 -7.73
N ASP A 27 -0.07 14.27 -8.66
CA ASP A 27 -1.49 13.96 -8.47
C ASP A 27 -1.81 12.46 -8.41
N ILE A 28 -0.78 11.63 -8.27
CA ILE A 28 -0.91 10.18 -8.21
C ILE A 28 -0.63 9.71 -6.78
N ILE A 29 -1.54 8.88 -6.26
CA ILE A 29 -1.30 8.15 -5.01
C ILE A 29 -0.47 6.91 -5.36
N GLU A 30 0.64 6.75 -4.66
CA GLU A 30 1.50 5.59 -4.80
C GLU A 30 1.51 4.78 -3.52
N PHE A 31 1.61 3.48 -3.68
CA PHE A 31 1.64 2.51 -2.61
C PHE A 31 2.97 1.77 -2.63
N ARG A 32 3.46 1.40 -1.46
CA ARG A 32 4.64 0.54 -1.35
C ARG A 32 4.49 -0.40 -0.17
N LEU A 33 4.65 -1.68 -0.47
CA LEU A 33 4.53 -2.72 0.54
C LEU A 33 5.85 -2.84 1.32
N TRP A 34 5.72 -3.00 2.63
CA TRP A 34 6.82 -3.32 3.52
C TRP A 34 6.40 -4.45 4.44
N ASN A 35 7.31 -5.38 4.68
CA ASN A 35 7.12 -6.46 5.62
C ASN A 35 8.31 -6.50 6.57
N GLN A 36 8.05 -6.58 7.87
CA GLN A 36 9.08 -6.72 8.90
C GLN A 36 9.85 -8.04 8.74
N ASP A 37 9.14 -9.11 8.37
CA ASP A 37 9.72 -10.46 8.21
C ASP A 37 10.45 -10.61 6.86
N ASP A 38 10.22 -9.68 5.92
CA ASP A 38 10.92 -9.64 4.63
C ASP A 38 11.39 -8.21 4.29
N PRO A 39 12.56 -7.80 4.81
CA PRO A 39 13.16 -6.50 4.50
C PRO A 39 13.58 -6.34 3.04
N LYS A 40 13.77 -7.45 2.30
CA LYS A 40 14.16 -7.40 0.87
C LYS A 40 13.02 -6.90 0.02
N LEU A 41 11.78 -7.21 0.40
CA LEU A 41 10.56 -6.70 -0.23
C LEU A 41 10.63 -5.18 -0.45
N TRP A 42 11.11 -4.42 0.54
CA TRP A 42 11.25 -2.97 0.41
C TRP A 42 12.32 -2.56 -0.61
N LYS A 43 13.43 -3.30 -0.70
CA LYS A 43 14.51 -2.97 -1.64
C LYS A 43 14.14 -3.36 -3.08
N GLU A 44 13.48 -4.50 -3.23
CA GLU A 44 13.14 -5.10 -4.52
C GLU A 44 11.86 -4.49 -5.11
N HIS A 45 10.90 -4.11 -4.26
CA HIS A 45 9.67 -3.45 -4.70
C HIS A 45 9.75 -1.94 -4.52
N GLY A 46 9.51 -1.24 -5.63
CA GLY A 46 9.37 0.21 -5.68
C GLY A 46 7.99 0.69 -5.27
N TRP A 47 7.78 2.00 -5.45
CA TRP A 47 6.46 2.60 -5.36
C TRP A 47 5.63 2.22 -6.58
N ILE A 48 4.38 1.83 -6.33
CA ILE A 48 3.44 1.38 -7.35
C ILE A 48 2.30 2.41 -7.43
N PRO A 49 2.05 3.01 -8.61
CA PRO A 49 0.90 3.88 -8.83
C PRO A 49 -0.41 3.16 -8.56
N CYS A 50 -1.36 3.85 -7.94
CA CYS A 50 -2.71 3.36 -7.71
C CYS A 50 -3.34 2.76 -8.98
N ASP A 51 -3.13 3.40 -10.13
CA ASP A 51 -3.69 2.95 -11.41
C ASP A 51 -3.14 1.60 -11.85
N ALA A 52 -1.86 1.32 -11.62
CA ALA A 52 -1.25 0.03 -11.93
C ALA A 52 -1.84 -1.08 -11.05
N ILE A 53 -2.13 -0.79 -9.78
CA ILE A 53 -2.82 -1.71 -8.86
C ILE A 53 -4.25 -1.98 -9.34
N LEU A 54 -4.98 -0.92 -9.71
CA LEU A 54 -6.34 -1.03 -10.24
C LEU A 54 -6.36 -1.87 -11.52
N GLN A 55 -5.38 -1.70 -12.42
CA GLN A 55 -5.24 -2.53 -13.62
C GLN A 55 -4.95 -4.00 -13.26
N ALA A 56 -3.98 -4.27 -12.37
CA ALA A 56 -3.67 -5.62 -11.93
C ALA A 56 -4.88 -6.31 -11.27
N THR A 57 -5.65 -5.59 -10.45
CA THR A 57 -6.87 -6.13 -9.82
C THR A 57 -8.00 -6.39 -10.83
N LYS A 58 -8.07 -5.65 -11.94
CA LYS A 58 -9.03 -5.91 -13.03
C LYS A 58 -8.64 -7.18 -13.80
N MET A 59 -7.34 -7.43 -13.97
CA MET A 59 -6.82 -8.61 -14.67
C MET A 59 -6.88 -9.88 -13.81
N HIS A 60 -6.63 -9.79 -12.50
CA HIS A 60 -6.76 -10.89 -11.55
C HIS A 60 -8.18 -10.98 -10.96
N LYS A 61 -9.13 -11.51 -11.74
CA LYS A 61 -10.45 -11.95 -11.22
C LYS A 61 -10.48 -13.42 -10.79
N THR A 62 -9.41 -14.19 -11.01
CA THR A 62 -9.38 -15.66 -10.90
C THR A 62 -8.22 -16.17 -10.04
N GLY A 63 -8.19 -15.81 -8.75
CA GLY A 63 -7.24 -16.39 -7.79
C GLY A 63 -7.49 -15.97 -6.34
N ASN A 64 -7.09 -16.81 -5.38
CA ASN A 64 -7.27 -16.60 -3.93
C ASN A 64 -6.55 -15.36 -3.35
N PHE A 65 -5.73 -14.67 -4.14
CA PHE A 65 -5.14 -13.39 -3.75
C PHE A 65 -6.13 -12.27 -4.09
N LYS A 66 -6.66 -11.58 -3.07
CA LYS A 66 -7.56 -10.43 -3.24
C LYS A 66 -6.78 -9.12 -3.07
N PRO A 67 -6.07 -8.63 -4.12
CA PRO A 67 -5.29 -7.40 -4.02
C PRO A 67 -6.13 -6.21 -3.55
N LYS A 68 -7.43 -6.18 -3.87
CA LYS A 68 -8.38 -5.16 -3.38
C LYS A 68 -8.50 -5.06 -1.84
N GLN A 69 -8.20 -6.12 -1.09
CA GLN A 69 -8.25 -6.04 0.38
C GLN A 69 -7.01 -5.38 0.98
N ALA A 70 -5.86 -5.45 0.31
CA ALA A 70 -4.62 -4.86 0.81
C ALA A 70 -4.47 -3.39 0.39
N TYR A 71 -4.96 -3.02 -0.80
CA TYR A 71 -4.84 -1.66 -1.35
C TYR A 71 -6.16 -0.89 -1.16
N ASP A 72 -6.27 -0.18 -0.04
CA ASP A 72 -7.43 0.65 0.30
C ASP A 72 -7.14 2.12 -0.01
N ILE A 73 -7.73 2.60 -1.09
CA ILE A 73 -7.53 3.96 -1.61
C ILE A 73 -8.18 4.99 -0.68
N GLU A 74 -9.29 4.64 -0.03
CA GLU A 74 -10.02 5.58 0.83
C GLU A 74 -9.23 5.82 2.12
N ILE A 75 -8.63 4.78 2.70
CA ILE A 75 -7.69 4.92 3.81
C ILE A 75 -6.46 5.74 3.39
N ALA A 76 -5.90 5.48 2.20
CA ALA A 76 -4.76 6.23 1.70
C ALA A 76 -5.08 7.73 1.55
N LYS A 77 -6.22 8.07 0.94
CA LYS A 77 -6.68 9.47 0.82
C LYS A 77 -6.90 10.12 2.18
N ALA A 78 -7.53 9.41 3.12
CA ALA A 78 -7.77 9.92 4.46
C ALA A 78 -6.44 10.22 5.18
N LEU A 79 -5.47 9.29 5.12
CA LEU A 79 -4.14 9.48 5.72
C LEU A 79 -3.33 10.60 5.08
N LEU A 80 -3.48 10.80 3.76
CA LEU A 80 -2.79 11.88 3.04
C LEU A 80 -3.44 13.24 3.31
N LYS A 81 -4.74 13.28 3.61
CA LYS A 81 -5.48 14.52 3.94
C LYS A 81 -5.26 14.95 5.39
N ASP A 82 -5.14 14.00 6.31
CA ASP A 82 -4.91 14.25 7.73
C ASP A 82 -3.75 13.39 8.26
N PRO A 83 -2.50 13.84 8.07
CA PRO A 83 -1.31 13.12 8.51
C PRO A 83 -1.14 13.25 10.02
N SER A 84 -1.91 12.44 10.75
CA SER A 84 -1.81 12.23 12.22
C SER A 84 -0.46 11.69 12.68
#